data_AF-A0A950Q8N0-F1
#
_entry.id   AF-A0A950Q8N0-F1
#
_cell.length_a   1.000
_cell.length_b   1.000
_cell.length_c   1.000
_cell.angle_alpha   90.00
_cell.angle_beta   90.00
_cell.angle_gamma   90.00
#
_symmetry.space_group_name_H-M   'P 1'
#
loop_
_entity.id
_entity.type
_entity.pdbx_description
1 polymer ?
#
loop_
_entity_poly.entity_id
_entity_poly.type
_entity_poly.pdbx_seq_one_letter_code
_entity_poly.pdbx_strand_id
1 'polypeptide(L)'
;MRLLWMLLLLLAGLIGGFELAQFVPRGGSTTTITVFNDWRLVCPPPGPQGCELNQNLIDGRSGQAVARILVSGSSPHRVTLLLPYNLALDAGAAIAANGGTPEVLPYESCQGEGCIARATLDAAREDNMRSGGQGRIGALDLAGKPVVLPFSLRGFADGVDALERAEARRTQWWARLIPAF
;
A
#
# COMPACT_ATOMS: atom_id res chain seq x y z
N MET A 1 24.61 50.43 43.50
CA MET A 1 25.51 49.52 42.75
C MET A 1 24.99 48.09 42.62
N ARG A 2 24.52 47.42 43.69
CA ARG A 2 24.07 46.01 43.65
C ARG A 2 22.75 45.77 42.90
N LEU A 3 21.80 46.71 42.96
CA LEU A 3 20.55 46.64 42.19
C LEU A 3 20.75 46.72 40.67
N LEU A 4 21.75 47.49 40.22
CA LEU A 4 22.04 47.69 38.79
C LEU A 4 22.62 46.41 38.17
N TRP A 5 23.41 45.65 38.95
CA TRP A 5 23.95 44.35 38.55
C TRP A 5 22.88 43.25 38.48
N MET A 6 21.90 43.25 39.39
CA MET A 6 20.78 42.30 39.34
C MET A 6 19.88 42.51 38.12
N LEU A 7 19.64 43.75 37.71
CA LEU A 7 18.87 44.09 36.50
C LEU A 7 19.61 43.70 35.20
N LEU A 8 20.93 43.84 35.16
CA LEU A 8 21.76 43.40 34.01
C LEU A 8 21.79 41.87 33.86
N LEU A 9 21.79 41.11 34.96
CA LEU A 9 21.74 39.64 34.93
C LEU A 9 20.34 39.12 34.52
N LEU A 10 19.27 39.83 34.89
CA LEU A 10 17.91 39.49 34.46
C LEU A 10 17.66 39.77 32.96
N LEU A 11 18.28 40.82 32.40
CA LEU A 11 18.20 41.12 30.97
C LEU A 11 19.03 40.15 30.11
N ALA A 12 20.16 39.65 30.61
CA ALA A 12 20.98 38.66 29.89
C ALA A 12 20.31 37.26 29.82
N GLY A 13 19.49 36.90 30.80
CA GLY A 13 18.77 35.62 30.82
C GLY A 13 17.63 35.51 29.79
N LEU A 14 17.11 36.63 29.30
CA LEU A 14 15.99 36.66 28.33
C LEU A 14 16.43 36.47 26.87
N ILE A 15 17.72 36.59 26.56
CA ILE A 15 18.23 36.52 25.17
C ILE A 15 18.83 35.13 24.87
N GLY A 16 19.23 34.36 25.88
CA GLY A 16 19.97 33.09 25.70
C GLY A 16 19.14 31.81 25.55
N GLY A 17 17.81 31.87 25.59
CA GLY A 17 16.95 30.68 25.71
C GLY A 17 16.36 30.12 24.41
N PHE A 18 16.56 30.74 23.24
CA PHE A 18 15.75 30.47 22.04
C PHE A 18 16.43 29.67 20.91
N GLU A 19 17.65 29.15 21.11
CA GLU A 19 18.50 28.72 19.98
C GLU A 19 18.78 27.20 19.92
N LEU A 20 17.91 26.33 20.43
CA LEU A 20 18.08 24.86 20.25
C LEU A 20 16.84 24.08 19.80
N ALA A 21 15.74 24.74 19.39
CA ALA A 21 14.53 24.03 18.97
C ALA A 21 14.51 23.56 17.49
N GLN A 22 15.56 23.79 16.68
CA GLN A 22 15.45 23.63 15.23
C GLN A 22 15.88 22.27 14.63
N PHE A 23 16.31 21.31 15.45
CA PHE A 23 16.65 19.97 14.96
C PHE A 23 15.70 18.90 15.52
N VAL A 24 14.40 19.05 15.24
CA VAL A 24 13.49 17.90 15.27
C VAL A 24 13.57 17.22 13.90
N PRO A 25 14.16 16.01 13.79
CA PRO A 25 14.17 15.28 12.53
C PRO A 25 12.72 14.93 12.19
N ARG A 26 12.15 15.61 11.19
CA ARG A 26 10.85 15.23 10.63
C ARG A 26 10.96 13.79 10.15
N GLY A 27 10.00 12.95 10.57
CA GLY A 27 9.93 11.53 10.23
C GLY A 27 10.28 11.26 8.76
N GLY A 28 11.14 10.26 8.56
CA GLY A 28 11.98 10.10 7.38
C GLY A 28 11.30 10.19 6.01
N SER A 29 12.04 10.76 5.07
CA SER A 29 11.68 10.95 3.66
C SER A 29 11.78 9.66 2.82
N THR A 30 11.67 8.49 3.44
CA THR A 30 11.96 7.20 2.80
C THR A 30 10.73 6.31 2.72
N THR A 31 10.57 5.62 1.58
CA THR A 31 9.58 4.55 1.44
C THR A 31 9.88 3.42 2.42
N THR A 32 8.88 3.03 3.21
CA THR A 32 8.98 1.90 4.13
C THR A 32 8.40 0.65 3.47
N ILE A 33 9.10 -0.48 3.60
CA ILE A 33 8.65 -1.78 3.13
C ILE A 33 8.60 -2.74 4.31
N THR A 34 7.43 -3.32 4.57
CA THR A 34 7.23 -4.38 5.57
C THR A 34 6.79 -5.65 4.87
N VAL A 35 7.41 -6.78 5.21
CA VAL A 35 7.15 -8.06 4.56
C VAL A 35 6.29 -8.95 5.46
N PHE A 36 5.23 -9.53 4.90
CA PHE A 36 4.32 -10.48 5.53
C PHE A 36 4.29 -11.74 4.68
N ASN A 37 5.24 -12.66 4.92
CA ASN A 37 5.46 -13.83 4.06
C ASN A 37 5.59 -13.43 2.59
N ASP A 38 4.56 -13.72 1.77
CA ASP A 38 4.58 -13.47 0.33
C ASP A 38 4.05 -12.07 -0.04
N TRP A 39 3.52 -11.31 0.92
CA TRP A 39 2.99 -9.97 0.72
C TRP A 39 3.96 -8.90 1.22
N ARG A 40 3.95 -7.74 0.58
CA ARG A 40 4.75 -6.58 0.98
C ARG A 40 3.87 -5.37 1.12
N LEU A 41 3.87 -4.76 2.29
CA LEU A 41 3.29 -3.45 2.52
C LEU A 41 4.33 -2.40 2.14
N VAL A 42 4.03 -1.59 1.13
CA VAL A 42 4.86 -0.50 0.65
C VAL A 42 4.16 0.81 1.00
N CYS A 43 4.81 1.62 1.83
CA CYS A 43 4.31 2.92 2.25
C CYS A 43 5.26 4.01 1.75
N PRO A 44 4.83 4.86 0.80
CA PRO A 44 5.64 6.00 0.38
C PRO A 44 5.79 7.01 1.53
N PRO A 45 6.74 7.96 1.41
CA PRO A 45 6.87 9.07 2.34
C PRO A 45 5.53 9.81 2.56
N PRO A 46 5.38 10.59 3.64
CA PRO A 46 4.18 11.38 3.89
C PRO A 46 3.82 12.24 2.66
N GLY A 47 2.58 12.13 2.20
CA GLY A 47 2.14 12.74 0.95
C GLY A 47 0.78 12.22 0.49
N PRO A 48 0.32 12.61 -0.71
CA PRO A 48 -1.00 12.24 -1.23
C PRO A 48 -1.13 10.76 -1.60
N GLN A 49 -0.02 10.07 -1.85
CA GLN A 49 -0.02 8.63 -2.14
C GLN A 49 -0.21 7.84 -0.84
N GLY A 50 -1.13 6.88 -0.85
CA GLY A 50 -1.34 5.93 0.24
C GLY A 50 -0.32 4.78 0.21
N CYS A 51 -0.38 3.94 1.22
CA CYS A 51 0.27 2.64 1.26
C CYS A 51 -0.47 1.64 0.36
N GLU A 52 0.26 0.63 -0.09
CA GLU A 52 -0.28 -0.51 -0.82
C GLU A 52 0.30 -1.82 -0.30
N LEU A 53 -0.53 -2.85 -0.20
CA LEU A 53 -0.10 -4.22 0.04
C LEU A 53 -0.03 -4.93 -1.31
N ASN A 54 1.14 -5.43 -1.71
CA ASN A 54 1.33 -6.04 -3.02
C ASN A 54 2.03 -7.40 -2.99
N GLN A 55 1.79 -8.18 -4.04
CA GLN A 55 2.53 -9.40 -4.38
C GLN A 55 2.81 -9.43 -5.88
N ASN A 56 4.05 -9.81 -6.24
CA ASN A 56 4.42 -10.08 -7.63
C ASN A 56 4.11 -11.54 -7.95
N LEU A 57 3.42 -11.78 -9.06
CA LEU A 57 3.12 -13.12 -9.55
C LEU A 57 4.20 -13.53 -10.53
N ILE A 58 4.84 -14.65 -10.23
CA ILE A 58 5.96 -15.20 -11.00
C ILE A 58 5.41 -16.23 -11.99
N ASP A 59 5.79 -16.10 -13.27
CA ASP A 59 5.54 -17.15 -14.25
C ASP A 59 6.42 -18.36 -13.94
N GLY A 60 5.80 -19.53 -13.73
CA GLY A 60 6.51 -20.74 -13.35
C GLY A 60 7.45 -21.29 -14.42
N ARG A 61 7.31 -20.85 -15.68
CA ARG A 61 8.20 -21.27 -16.79
C ARG A 61 9.44 -20.39 -16.89
N SER A 62 9.27 -19.07 -16.90
CA SER A 62 10.37 -18.11 -17.06
C SER A 62 11.03 -17.70 -15.75
N GLY A 63 10.36 -17.88 -14.61
CA GLY A 63 10.82 -17.37 -13.31
C GLY A 63 10.72 -15.84 -13.16
N GLN A 64 10.11 -15.15 -14.12
CA GLN A 64 9.99 -13.69 -14.12
C GLN A 64 8.66 -13.24 -13.51
N ALA A 65 8.66 -12.07 -12.89
CA ALA A 65 7.42 -11.42 -12.46
C ALA A 65 6.67 -10.93 -13.70
N VAL A 66 5.45 -11.44 -13.89
CA VAL A 66 4.62 -11.15 -15.08
C VAL A 66 3.33 -10.40 -14.75
N ALA A 67 2.89 -10.42 -13.50
CA ALA A 67 1.73 -9.66 -13.04
C ALA A 67 1.90 -9.22 -11.58
N ARG A 68 1.05 -8.32 -11.12
CA ARG A 68 0.97 -7.91 -9.71
C ARG A 68 -0.46 -7.87 -9.23
N ILE A 69 -0.67 -8.25 -7.97
CA ILE A 69 -1.90 -7.98 -7.23
C ILE A 69 -1.59 -6.94 -6.16
N LEU A 70 -2.43 -5.93 -6.05
CA LEU A 70 -2.29 -4.82 -5.12
C LEU A 70 -3.58 -4.62 -4.35
N VAL A 71 -3.47 -4.34 -3.06
CA VAL A 71 -4.57 -3.96 -2.17
C VAL A 71 -4.26 -2.61 -1.58
N SER A 72 -5.21 -1.68 -1.66
CA SER A 72 -5.01 -0.29 -1.26
C SER A 72 -6.31 0.34 -0.75
N GLY A 73 -6.17 1.52 -0.14
CA GLY A 73 -7.28 2.28 0.43
C GLY A 73 -7.65 1.81 1.84
N SER A 74 -8.75 2.36 2.35
CA SER A 74 -9.37 1.99 3.62
C SER A 74 -10.66 1.20 3.38
N SER A 75 -11.07 0.38 4.34
CA SER A 75 -12.27 -0.45 4.25
C SER A 75 -13.51 0.26 3.62
N PRO A 76 -14.14 -0.31 2.56
CA PRO A 76 -13.72 -1.51 1.85
C PRO A 76 -12.47 -1.28 1.00
N HIS A 77 -11.49 -2.16 1.12
CA HIS A 77 -10.26 -2.09 0.34
C HIS A 77 -10.55 -2.24 -1.17
N ARG A 78 -9.61 -1.78 -1.99
CA ARG A 78 -9.63 -1.99 -3.43
C ARG A 78 -8.54 -2.97 -3.83
N VAL A 79 -8.91 -4.01 -4.57
CA VAL A 79 -7.96 -4.89 -5.26
C VAL A 79 -7.72 -4.34 -6.66
N THR A 80 -6.45 -4.25 -7.04
CA THR A 80 -6.01 -3.93 -8.40
C THR A 80 -5.16 -5.07 -8.93
N LEU A 81 -5.53 -5.58 -10.10
CA LEU A 81 -4.75 -6.53 -10.87
C LEU A 81 -4.00 -5.74 -11.92
N LEU A 82 -2.67 -5.86 -11.93
CA LEU A 82 -1.82 -5.35 -12.98
C LEU A 82 -1.30 -6.53 -13.81
N LEU A 83 -1.89 -6.72 -14.97
CA LEU A 83 -1.61 -7.80 -15.89
C LEU A 83 -0.69 -7.34 -17.04
N PRO A 84 0.03 -8.27 -17.70
CA PRO A 84 0.88 -7.93 -18.83
C PRO A 84 0.07 -7.52 -20.07
N TYR A 85 0.78 -7.04 -21.08
CA TYR A 85 0.20 -6.77 -22.40
C TYR A 85 -0.11 -8.06 -23.17
N ASN A 86 -0.67 -7.91 -24.37
CA ASN A 86 -1.02 -9.00 -25.29
C ASN A 86 -2.09 -9.97 -24.75
N LEU A 87 -3.06 -9.43 -24.02
CA LEU A 87 -4.24 -10.15 -23.53
C LEU A 87 -5.48 -9.71 -24.31
N ALA A 88 -6.46 -10.60 -24.45
CA ALA A 88 -7.76 -10.30 -25.00
C ALA A 88 -8.57 -9.45 -23.99
N LEU A 89 -8.63 -8.14 -24.24
CA LEU A 89 -9.21 -7.19 -23.28
C LEU A 89 -10.74 -7.30 -23.16
N ASP A 90 -11.41 -7.73 -24.23
CA ASP A 90 -12.85 -7.98 -24.28
C ASP A 90 -13.29 -9.15 -23.39
N ALA A 91 -12.42 -10.14 -23.17
CA ALA A 91 -12.66 -11.26 -22.28
C ALA A 91 -12.55 -10.91 -20.77
N GLY A 92 -11.92 -9.78 -20.45
CA GLY A 92 -11.66 -9.36 -19.07
C GLY A 92 -10.56 -10.15 -18.35
N ALA A 93 -10.29 -9.75 -17.11
CA ALA A 93 -9.41 -10.45 -16.18
C ALA A 93 -10.24 -11.17 -15.12
N ALA A 94 -9.90 -12.40 -14.78
CA ALA A 94 -10.58 -13.17 -13.74
C ALA A 94 -9.78 -13.19 -12.44
N ILE A 95 -10.44 -13.14 -11.30
CA ILE A 95 -9.83 -13.39 -9.98
C ILE A 95 -10.66 -14.38 -9.18
N ALA A 96 -9.99 -15.31 -8.51
CA ALA A 96 -10.59 -16.24 -7.55
C ALA A 96 -9.63 -16.49 -6.38
N ALA A 97 -10.19 -16.82 -5.22
CA ALA A 97 -9.45 -17.26 -4.03
C ALA A 97 -10.02 -18.59 -3.53
N ASN A 98 -9.14 -19.50 -3.09
CA ASN A 98 -9.49 -20.75 -2.43
C ASN A 98 -10.49 -21.63 -3.19
N GLY A 99 -10.37 -21.67 -4.52
CA GLY A 99 -11.23 -22.48 -5.38
C GLY A 99 -12.67 -21.95 -5.54
N GLY A 100 -12.94 -20.73 -5.06
CA GLY A 100 -14.22 -20.06 -5.31
C GLY A 100 -14.46 -19.73 -6.78
N THR A 101 -15.70 -19.37 -7.11
CA THR A 101 -16.10 -18.96 -8.46
C THR A 101 -15.30 -17.73 -8.90
N PRO A 102 -14.66 -17.76 -10.09
CA PRO A 102 -13.94 -16.59 -10.61
C PRO A 102 -14.88 -15.42 -10.90
N GLU A 103 -14.48 -14.24 -10.45
CA GLU A 103 -15.10 -12.98 -10.83
C GLU A 103 -14.36 -12.40 -12.03
N VAL A 104 -15.11 -12.06 -13.08
CA VAL A 104 -14.56 -11.43 -14.29
C VAL A 104 -14.68 -9.92 -14.18
N LEU A 105 -13.54 -9.24 -14.30
CA LEU A 105 -13.36 -7.81 -14.18
C LEU A 105 -13.02 -7.23 -15.56
N PRO A 106 -13.70 -6.18 -16.03
CA PRO A 106 -13.29 -5.49 -17.23
C PRO A 106 -11.95 -4.80 -17.00
N TYR A 107 -11.13 -4.72 -18.05
CA TYR A 107 -9.95 -3.86 -18.02
C TYR A 107 -10.39 -2.39 -18.06
N GLU A 108 -9.86 -1.58 -17.15
CA GLU A 108 -10.18 -0.15 -17.07
C GLU A 108 -9.23 0.69 -17.94
N SER A 109 -7.95 0.30 -18.00
CA SER A 109 -6.93 0.99 -18.79
C SER A 109 -5.69 0.12 -18.97
N CYS A 110 -4.91 0.39 -20.01
CA CYS A 110 -3.59 -0.20 -20.21
C CYS A 110 -2.57 0.93 -20.41
N GLN A 111 -1.55 0.98 -19.54
CA GLN A 111 -0.54 2.04 -19.53
C GLN A 111 0.78 1.49 -19.00
N GLY A 112 1.92 2.03 -19.45
CA GLY A 112 3.30 1.88 -18.93
C GLY A 112 3.74 0.54 -18.30
N GLU A 113 3.13 0.16 -17.18
CA GLU A 113 3.45 -1.03 -16.40
C GLU A 113 2.53 -2.24 -16.67
N GLY A 114 1.40 -2.06 -17.35
CA GLY A 114 0.48 -3.15 -17.70
C GLY A 114 -0.96 -2.73 -17.94
N CYS A 115 -1.85 -3.71 -17.99
CA CYS A 115 -3.29 -3.54 -18.05
C CYS A 115 -3.91 -3.69 -16.65
N ILE A 116 -4.81 -2.79 -16.31
CA ILE A 116 -5.38 -2.64 -14.97
C ILE A 116 -6.83 -3.13 -15.00
N ALA A 117 -7.16 -4.04 -14.09
CA ALA A 117 -8.52 -4.40 -13.73
C ALA A 117 -8.68 -4.22 -12.20
N ARG A 118 -9.81 -3.70 -11.73
CA ARG A 118 -10.02 -3.43 -10.31
C ARG A 118 -11.34 -4.00 -9.81
N ALA A 119 -11.37 -4.31 -8.53
CA ALA A 119 -12.55 -4.75 -7.82
C ALA A 119 -12.56 -4.14 -6.41
N THR A 120 -13.76 -3.96 -5.87
CA THR A 120 -13.92 -3.74 -4.44
C THR A 120 -13.68 -5.06 -3.72
N LEU A 121 -12.82 -5.05 -2.72
CA LEU A 121 -12.66 -6.16 -1.80
C LEU A 121 -13.65 -5.97 -0.67
N ASP A 122 -14.84 -6.54 -0.82
CA ASP A 122 -15.84 -6.55 0.24
C ASP A 122 -15.43 -7.50 1.39
N ALA A 123 -16.16 -7.41 2.50
CA ALA A 123 -15.86 -8.18 3.70
C ALA A 123 -15.82 -9.70 3.44
N ALA A 124 -16.75 -10.23 2.64
CA ALA A 124 -16.82 -11.67 2.36
C ALA A 124 -15.60 -12.14 1.54
N ARG A 125 -15.19 -11.37 0.53
CA ARG A 125 -13.99 -11.67 -0.25
C ARG A 125 -12.71 -11.51 0.58
N GLU A 126 -12.64 -10.45 1.39
CA GLU A 126 -11.51 -10.23 2.28
C GLU A 126 -11.36 -11.38 3.28
N ASP A 127 -12.44 -11.81 3.92
CA ASP A 127 -12.47 -12.93 4.86
C ASP A 127 -12.05 -14.24 4.18
N ASN A 128 -12.52 -14.49 2.95
CA ASN A 128 -12.07 -15.64 2.17
C ASN A 128 -10.54 -15.59 1.95
N MET A 129 -9.99 -14.44 1.56
CA MET A 129 -8.55 -14.28 1.38
C MET A 129 -7.76 -14.38 2.70
N ARG A 130 -8.33 -13.89 3.81
CA ARG A 130 -7.74 -13.97 5.16
C ARG A 130 -7.60 -15.40 5.67
N SER A 131 -8.43 -16.34 5.20
CA SER A 131 -8.34 -17.75 5.57
C SER A 131 -7.04 -18.45 5.12
N GLY A 132 -6.22 -17.78 4.30
CA GLY A 132 -4.98 -18.31 3.75
C GLY A 132 -5.21 -19.08 2.46
N GLY A 133 -4.29 -19.99 2.11
CA GLY A 133 -4.37 -20.79 0.89
C GLY A 133 -3.78 -20.11 -0.35
N GLN A 134 -4.49 -20.19 -1.47
CA GLN A 134 -4.01 -19.73 -2.78
C GLN A 134 -5.15 -19.08 -3.57
N GLY A 135 -4.84 -17.99 -4.25
CA GLY A 135 -5.70 -17.40 -5.27
C GLY A 135 -5.14 -17.57 -6.68
N ARG A 136 -5.95 -17.21 -7.66
CA ARG A 136 -5.62 -17.29 -9.09
C ARG A 136 -6.10 -16.04 -9.79
N ILE A 137 -5.25 -15.50 -10.65
CA ILE A 137 -5.60 -14.50 -11.65
C ILE A 137 -5.65 -15.20 -13.00
N GLY A 138 -6.71 -14.97 -13.77
CA GLY A 138 -6.91 -15.53 -15.11
C GLY A 138 -7.04 -14.44 -16.16
N ALA A 139 -6.62 -14.73 -17.38
CA ALA A 139 -6.88 -13.93 -18.57
C ALA A 139 -6.87 -14.84 -19.81
N LEU A 140 -7.28 -14.31 -20.97
CA LEU A 140 -7.04 -14.95 -22.26
C LEU A 140 -5.95 -14.20 -23.02
N ASP A 141 -5.06 -14.93 -23.68
CA ASP A 141 -4.16 -14.32 -24.67
C ASP A 141 -4.90 -13.97 -25.97
N LEU A 142 -4.21 -13.31 -26.91
CA LEU A 142 -4.80 -12.93 -28.21
C LEU A 142 -5.23 -14.13 -29.08
N ALA A 143 -4.79 -15.35 -28.77
CA ALA A 143 -5.21 -16.58 -29.44
C ALA A 143 -6.37 -17.28 -28.70
N GLY A 144 -6.92 -16.65 -27.65
CA GLY A 144 -7.98 -17.21 -26.81
C GLY A 144 -7.51 -18.28 -25.84
N LYS A 145 -6.19 -18.45 -25.63
CA LYS A 145 -5.67 -19.46 -24.69
C LYS A 145 -5.68 -18.92 -23.26
N PRO A 146 -6.10 -19.74 -22.27
CA PRO A 146 -6.07 -19.34 -20.88
C PRO A 146 -4.64 -19.10 -20.37
N VAL A 147 -4.44 -17.94 -19.74
CA VAL A 147 -3.27 -17.60 -18.94
C VAL A 147 -3.72 -17.56 -17.49
N VAL A 148 -3.16 -18.43 -16.64
CA VAL A 148 -3.56 -18.52 -15.23
C VAL A 148 -2.33 -18.39 -14.35
N LEU A 149 -2.36 -17.38 -13.48
CA LEU A 149 -1.26 -17.02 -12.59
C LEU A 149 -1.70 -17.25 -11.13
N PRO A 150 -1.10 -18.20 -10.40
CA PRO A 150 -1.38 -18.38 -8.99
C PRO A 150 -0.76 -17.25 -8.16
N PHE A 151 -1.41 -16.88 -7.06
CA PHE A 151 -0.85 -16.00 -6.04
C PHE A 151 -1.10 -16.59 -4.64
N SER A 152 -0.17 -16.36 -3.73
CA SER A 152 -0.22 -16.89 -2.37
C SER A 152 -1.03 -15.98 -1.45
N LEU A 153 -1.81 -16.59 -0.55
CA LEU A 153 -2.51 -15.87 0.52
C LEU A 153 -1.76 -15.93 1.86
N ARG A 154 -0.57 -16.52 1.90
CA ARG A 154 0.26 -16.55 3.13
C ARG A 154 0.68 -15.14 3.51
N GLY A 155 0.30 -14.71 4.72
CA GLY A 155 0.57 -13.36 5.24
C GLY A 155 -0.40 -12.28 4.77
N PHE A 156 -1.45 -12.64 4.02
CA PHE A 156 -2.46 -11.67 3.57
C PHE A 156 -3.17 -11.00 4.75
N ALA A 157 -3.64 -11.78 5.73
CA ALA A 157 -4.37 -11.26 6.90
C ALA A 157 -3.55 -10.22 7.68
N ASP A 158 -2.31 -10.57 8.07
CA ASP A 158 -1.42 -9.65 8.78
C ASP A 158 -1.11 -8.40 7.94
N GLY A 159 -0.94 -8.59 6.63
CA GLY A 159 -0.63 -7.53 5.69
C GLY A 159 -1.77 -6.52 5.53
N VAL A 160 -3.01 -6.99 5.38
CA VAL A 160 -4.17 -6.09 5.24
C VAL A 160 -4.50 -5.39 6.56
N ASP A 161 -4.29 -6.05 7.71
CA ASP A 161 -4.40 -5.41 9.02
C ASP A 161 -3.34 -4.31 9.20
N ALA A 162 -2.13 -4.53 8.70
CA ALA A 162 -1.07 -3.54 8.72
C ALA A 162 -1.34 -2.38 7.76
N LEU A 163 -1.94 -2.65 6.59
CA LEU A 163 -2.40 -1.63 5.64
C LEU A 163 -3.45 -0.72 6.27
N GLU A 164 -4.50 -1.28 6.86
CA GLU A 164 -5.56 -0.52 7.53
C GLU A 164 -5.00 0.38 8.64
N ARG A 165 -4.11 -0.17 9.50
CA ARG A 165 -3.42 0.64 10.52
C ARG A 165 -2.55 1.74 9.92
N ALA A 166 -1.90 1.50 8.78
CA ALA A 166 -1.05 2.47 8.13
C ALA A 166 -1.87 3.61 7.51
N GLU A 167 -2.96 3.30 6.82
CA GLU A 167 -3.89 4.29 6.25
C GLU A 167 -4.59 5.11 7.34
N ALA A 168 -5.02 4.48 8.43
CA ALA A 168 -5.61 5.17 9.58
C ALA A 168 -4.66 6.23 10.16
N ARG A 169 -3.36 5.92 10.30
CA ARG A 169 -2.36 6.90 10.76
C ARG A 169 -2.18 8.07 9.78
N ARG A 170 -2.24 7.82 8.47
CA ARG A 170 -2.09 8.86 7.44
C ARG A 170 -3.30 9.80 7.37
N THR A 171 -4.49 9.30 7.71
CA THR A 171 -5.76 10.03 7.62
C THR A 171 -6.18 10.69 8.95
N GLN A 172 -5.41 10.52 10.03
CA GLN A 172 -5.66 11.21 11.30
C GLN A 172 -5.52 12.73 11.16
N TRP A 173 -6.67 13.39 10.94
CA TRP A 173 -6.79 14.84 10.78
C TRP A 173 -6.23 15.64 11.96
N TRP A 174 -6.33 15.11 13.19
CA TRP A 174 -5.81 15.77 14.38
C TRP A 174 -4.28 15.88 14.39
N ALA A 175 -3.56 14.94 13.75
CA ALA A 175 -2.11 15.02 13.57
C ALA A 175 -1.68 16.16 12.63
N ARG A 176 -2.61 16.72 11.83
CA ARG A 176 -2.39 17.94 11.03
C ARG A 176 -2.71 19.23 11.80
N LEU A 177 -3.44 19.14 12.90
CA LEU A 177 -3.88 20.30 13.71
C LEU A 177 -3.04 20.52 14.96
N ILE A 178 -2.26 19.53 15.38
CA ILE A 178 -1.28 19.69 16.45
C ILE A 178 0.03 20.17 15.79
N PRO A 179 0.44 21.44 15.98
CA PRO A 179 1.80 21.81 15.64
C PRO A 179 2.70 20.92 16.51
N ALA A 180 3.67 20.25 15.89
CA ALA A 180 4.64 19.45 16.62
C ALA A 180 5.30 20.37 17.66
N PHE A 181 4.91 20.20 18.93
CA PHE A 181 5.47 20.90 20.08
C PHE A 181 6.79 20.24 20.48
#